data_AF-A0A1H7XK93-F1
#
_entry.id   AF-A0A1H7XK93-F1
#
_cell.length_a   1.000
_cell.length_b   1.000
_cell.length_c   1.000
_cell.angle_alpha   90.00
_cell.angle_beta   90.00
_cell.angle_gamma   90.00
#
_symmetry.space_group_name_H-M   'P 1'
#
loop_
_entity.id
_entity.type
_entity.pdbx_description
1 polymer ?
#
loop_
_entity_poly.entity_id
_entity_poly.type
_entity_poly.pdbx_seq_one_letter_code
_entity_poly.pdbx_strand_id
1 'polypeptide(L)'
;ELIASPVVPNPTTAIVMNRPSLDKFESDIKEGGHLFINSSLIDKEAEREDVEVVKVPANEIANELGNSKVANMVMLGAFIAKTEVVDFDSVMDALADVLPEHRHNLLPLNEKALKRGKEVVE
;
A
#
# COMPACT_ATOMS: atom_id res chain seq x y z
N GLU A 1 18.76 14.50 -5.04
CA GLU A 1 20.12 13.92 -5.15
C GLU A 1 20.09 12.67 -6.01
N LEU A 2 21.26 12.21 -6.47
CA LEU A 2 21.37 10.97 -7.24
C LEU A 2 21.35 9.75 -6.31
N ILE A 3 20.69 8.68 -6.73
CA ILE A 3 20.68 7.41 -6.00
C ILE A 3 22.00 6.68 -6.30
N ALA A 4 22.90 6.63 -5.32
CA ALA A 4 24.20 5.97 -5.46
C ALA A 4 24.12 4.44 -5.44
N SER A 5 23.11 3.87 -4.77
CA SER A 5 22.88 2.43 -4.67
C SER A 5 21.38 2.11 -4.66
N PRO A 6 20.91 1.09 -5.39
CA PRO A 6 19.51 0.66 -5.39
C PRO A 6 19.16 -0.29 -4.22
N VAL A 7 20.15 -0.74 -3.44
CA VAL A 7 19.92 -1.69 -2.35
C VAL A 7 19.50 -0.95 -1.08
N VAL A 8 18.37 -1.35 -0.49
CA VAL A 8 17.81 -0.74 0.72
C VAL A 8 17.86 -1.77 1.86
N PRO A 9 18.90 -1.75 2.73
CA PRO A 9 19.01 -2.71 3.83
C PRO A 9 18.02 -2.42 4.97
N ASN A 10 17.72 -1.13 5.25
CA ASN A 10 16.79 -0.72 6.29
C ASN A 10 15.72 0.21 5.70
N PRO A 11 14.60 -0.32 5.16
CA PRO A 11 13.57 0.50 4.54
C PRO A 11 12.87 1.42 5.55
N THR A 12 12.42 2.58 5.06
CA THR A 12 11.54 3.49 5.82
C THR A 12 10.12 2.98 5.91
N THR A 13 9.73 2.08 5.01
CA THR A 13 8.37 1.56 4.91
C THR A 13 8.39 0.13 4.37
N ALA A 14 7.58 -0.73 4.97
CA ALA A 14 7.23 -2.03 4.41
C ALA A 14 5.72 -2.11 4.20
N ILE A 15 5.30 -2.64 3.04
CA ILE A 15 3.92 -2.97 2.74
C ILE A 15 3.80 -4.49 2.68
N VAL A 16 3.15 -5.09 3.66
CA VAL A 16 3.01 -6.54 3.79
C VAL A 16 1.58 -6.97 3.46
N MET A 17 1.42 -7.59 2.28
CA MET A 17 0.13 -8.04 1.76
C MET A 17 -0.26 -9.46 2.20
N ASN A 18 0.66 -10.16 2.86
CA ASN A 18 0.48 -11.53 3.38
C ASN A 18 1.35 -11.75 4.62
N ARG A 19 1.03 -12.82 5.37
CA ARG A 19 1.70 -13.15 6.64
C ARG A 19 3.19 -13.50 6.48
N PRO A 20 3.64 -14.30 5.49
CA PRO A 20 5.06 -14.54 5.29
C PRO A 20 5.90 -13.26 5.05
N SER A 21 5.32 -12.23 4.43
CA SER A 21 5.99 -10.93 4.27
C SER A 21 6.16 -10.21 5.60
N LEU A 22 5.17 -10.27 6.51
CA LEU A 22 5.29 -9.71 7.86
C LEU A 22 6.44 -10.40 8.61
N ASP A 23 6.39 -11.72 8.70
CA ASP A 23 7.37 -12.53 9.45
C ASP A 23 8.81 -12.32 8.93
N LYS A 24 8.98 -12.02 7.65
CA LYS A 24 10.29 -11.86 7.02
C LYS A 24 10.86 -10.45 7.13
N PHE A 25 10.04 -9.42 6.97
CA PHE A 25 10.52 -8.06 6.70
C PHE A 25 10.27 -7.06 7.83
N GLU A 26 9.51 -7.42 8.87
CA GLU A 26 9.25 -6.54 10.01
C GLU A 26 10.54 -6.08 10.71
N SER A 27 11.53 -6.97 10.85
CA SER A 27 12.82 -6.66 11.48
C SER A 27 13.69 -5.70 10.67
N ASP A 28 13.47 -5.60 9.36
CA ASP A 28 14.33 -4.82 8.46
C ASP A 28 13.98 -3.32 8.50
N ILE A 29 12.76 -2.98 8.92
CA ILE A 29 12.28 -1.59 8.92
C ILE A 29 13.12 -0.77 9.90
N LYS A 30 13.53 0.43 9.49
CA LYS A 30 14.21 1.34 10.43
C LYS A 30 13.27 1.75 11.58
N GLU A 31 13.83 2.09 12.73
CA GLU A 31 13.10 2.72 13.84
C GLU A 31 12.30 3.94 13.35
N GLY A 32 11.06 4.06 13.80
CA GLY A 32 10.10 5.09 13.38
C GLY A 32 9.61 4.95 11.93
N GLY A 33 9.94 3.86 11.25
CA GLY A 33 9.41 3.55 9.92
C GLY A 33 7.95 3.08 9.97
N HIS A 34 7.33 2.94 8.80
CA HIS A 34 5.93 2.52 8.67
C HIS A 34 5.83 1.03 8.28
N LEU A 35 4.93 0.31 8.94
CA LEU A 35 4.58 -1.07 8.61
C LEU A 35 3.11 -1.14 8.22
N PHE A 36 2.83 -1.20 6.91
CA PHE A 36 1.48 -1.37 6.39
C PHE A 36 1.12 -2.84 6.33
N ILE A 37 0.07 -3.24 7.05
CA ILE A 37 -0.38 -4.62 7.16
C ILE A 37 -1.73 -4.77 6.49
N ASN A 38 -1.84 -5.72 5.57
CA ASN A 38 -3.13 -6.13 5.05
C ASN A 38 -3.92 -6.95 6.09
N SER A 39 -4.70 -6.26 6.93
CA SER A 39 -5.42 -6.86 8.06
C SER A 39 -6.50 -7.87 7.65
N SER A 40 -6.94 -7.82 6.39
CA SER A 40 -7.91 -8.79 5.86
C SER A 40 -7.31 -10.17 5.56
N LEU A 41 -5.96 -10.29 5.50
CA LEU A 41 -5.26 -11.56 5.25
C LEU A 41 -4.25 -11.92 6.36
N ILE A 42 -3.94 -10.97 7.23
CA ILE A 42 -2.92 -11.13 8.28
C ILE A 42 -3.62 -10.96 9.63
N ASP A 43 -3.74 -12.08 10.33
CA ASP A 43 -4.31 -12.20 11.66
C ASP A 43 -3.30 -11.95 12.80
N LYS A 44 -2.02 -11.83 12.43
CA LYS A 44 -0.91 -11.60 13.36
C LYS A 44 -0.66 -10.10 13.57
N GLU A 45 -0.43 -9.74 14.82
CA GLU A 45 0.04 -8.42 15.23
C GLU A 45 1.54 -8.24 14.98
N ALA A 46 1.98 -7.01 14.75
CA ALA A 46 3.41 -6.69 14.76
C ALA A 46 3.99 -6.93 16.16
N GLU A 47 5.20 -7.46 16.23
CA GLU A 47 5.96 -7.68 17.47
C GLU A 47 6.76 -6.44 17.86
N ARG A 48 7.10 -5.57 16.91
CA ARG A 48 7.84 -4.33 17.13
C ARG A 48 6.95 -3.17 17.58
N GLU A 49 7.39 -2.50 18.63
CA GLU A 49 6.73 -1.31 19.21
C GLU A 49 7.34 0.01 18.74
N ASP A 50 8.48 -0.04 18.05
CA ASP A 50 9.26 1.12 17.60
C ASP A 50 9.00 1.49 16.12
N VAL A 51 8.00 0.86 15.51
CA VAL A 51 7.51 1.16 14.15
C VAL A 51 6.05 1.59 14.19
N GLU A 52 5.65 2.41 13.24
CA GLU A 52 4.27 2.82 13.10
C GLU A 52 3.48 1.80 12.27
N VAL A 53 2.58 1.06 12.93
CA VAL A 53 1.77 0.03 12.29
C VAL A 53 0.50 0.65 11.69
N VAL A 54 0.28 0.44 10.41
CA VAL A 54 -0.91 0.90 9.67
C VAL A 54 -1.66 -0.31 9.13
N LYS A 55 -2.83 -0.60 9.69
CA LYS A 55 -3.65 -1.75 9.26
C LYS A 55 -4.65 -1.32 8.20
N VAL A 56 -4.66 -2.02 7.07
CA VAL A 56 -5.55 -1.73 5.94
C VAL A 56 -6.28 -3.02 5.56
N PRO A 57 -7.63 -3.07 5.61
CA PRO A 57 -8.41 -4.24 5.22
C PRO A 57 -8.55 -4.31 3.69
N ALA A 58 -7.40 -4.43 3.00
CA ALA A 58 -7.30 -4.20 1.56
C ALA A 58 -8.13 -5.18 0.72
N ASN A 59 -8.16 -6.47 1.06
CA ASN A 59 -8.96 -7.45 0.33
C ASN A 59 -10.45 -7.32 0.63
N GLU A 60 -10.84 -6.96 1.85
CA GLU A 60 -12.25 -6.71 2.19
C GLU A 60 -12.80 -5.56 1.34
N ILE A 61 -12.10 -4.42 1.31
CA ILE A 61 -12.48 -3.27 0.49
C ILE A 61 -12.51 -3.64 -1.00
N ALA A 62 -11.51 -4.37 -1.50
CA ALA A 62 -11.49 -4.80 -2.90
C ALA A 62 -12.67 -5.73 -3.25
N ASN A 63 -13.07 -6.60 -2.33
CA ASN A 63 -14.22 -7.48 -2.49
C ASN A 63 -15.54 -6.68 -2.47
N GLU A 64 -15.68 -5.68 -1.60
CA GLU A 64 -16.83 -4.75 -1.60
C GLU A 64 -16.96 -3.99 -2.93
N LEU A 65 -15.83 -3.61 -3.53
CA LEU A 65 -15.77 -2.96 -4.84
C LEU A 65 -16.04 -3.92 -6.01
N GLY A 66 -16.27 -5.21 -5.73
CA GLY A 66 -16.62 -6.23 -6.71
C GLY A 66 -15.43 -6.79 -7.48
N ASN A 67 -14.19 -6.51 -7.06
CA ASN A 67 -13.00 -7.02 -7.73
C ASN A 67 -11.82 -7.17 -6.77
N SER A 68 -11.54 -8.39 -6.32
CA SER A 68 -10.41 -8.69 -5.44
C SER A 68 -9.04 -8.26 -6.00
N LYS A 69 -8.91 -8.07 -7.31
CA LYS A 69 -7.65 -7.67 -7.96
C LYS A 69 -7.24 -6.23 -7.65
N VAL A 70 -8.11 -5.39 -7.10
CA VAL A 70 -7.77 -3.99 -6.76
C VAL A 70 -7.31 -3.81 -5.31
N ALA A 71 -7.05 -4.88 -4.57
CA ALA A 71 -6.56 -4.80 -3.18
C ALA A 71 -5.22 -4.03 -3.07
N ASN A 72 -4.33 -4.17 -4.05
CA ASN A 72 -3.09 -3.41 -4.11
C ASN A 72 -3.35 -1.89 -4.25
N MET A 73 -4.39 -1.47 -4.97
CA MET A 73 -4.75 -0.06 -5.11
C MET A 73 -5.29 0.53 -3.82
N VAL A 74 -6.06 -0.26 -3.06
CA VAL A 74 -6.48 0.13 -1.70
C VAL A 74 -5.25 0.37 -0.82
N MET A 75 -4.30 -0.57 -0.82
CA MET A 75 -3.07 -0.41 -0.05
C MET A 75 -2.22 0.79 -0.51
N LEU A 76 -2.13 1.01 -1.82
CA LEU A 76 -1.41 2.16 -2.40
C LEU A 76 -2.04 3.49 -1.96
N GLY A 77 -3.36 3.58 -1.95
CA GLY A 77 -4.07 4.76 -1.47
C GLY A 77 -3.78 5.10 -0.01
N ALA A 78 -3.79 4.08 0.85
CA ALA A 78 -3.41 4.23 2.26
C ALA A 78 -1.95 4.69 2.42
N PHE A 79 -1.03 4.09 1.65
CA PHE A 79 0.39 4.45 1.67
C PHE A 79 0.62 5.91 1.27
N ILE A 80 0.02 6.37 0.18
CA ILE A 80 0.17 7.75 -0.31
C ILE A 80 -0.39 8.73 0.72
N ALA A 81 -1.59 8.48 1.24
CA ALA A 81 -2.23 9.37 2.22
C ALA A 81 -1.42 9.49 3.51
N LYS A 82 -0.79 8.40 3.96
CA LYS A 82 0.02 8.40 5.19
C LYS A 82 1.39 9.04 5.01
N THR A 83 2.02 8.87 3.86
CA THR A 83 3.42 9.29 3.63
C THR A 83 3.55 10.62 2.88
N GLU A 84 2.51 11.03 2.17
CA GLU A 84 2.48 12.23 1.32
C GLU A 84 3.68 12.32 0.35
N VAL A 85 4.26 11.16 0.00
CA VAL A 85 5.50 11.10 -0.80
C VAL A 85 5.29 11.59 -2.23
N VAL A 86 4.05 11.53 -2.72
CA VAL A 86 3.61 12.00 -4.03
C VAL A 86 2.18 12.52 -3.93
N ASP A 87 1.81 13.41 -4.86
CA ASP A 87 0.44 13.87 -4.99
C ASP A 87 -0.49 12.74 -5.45
N PHE A 88 -1.66 12.65 -4.80
CA PHE A 88 -2.67 11.64 -5.10
C PHE A 88 -3.14 11.70 -6.55
N ASP A 89 -3.37 12.90 -7.08
CA ASP A 89 -3.84 13.13 -8.45
C ASP A 89 -2.78 12.70 -9.49
N SER A 90 -1.49 12.92 -9.18
CA SER A 90 -0.39 12.47 -10.06
C SER A 90 -0.34 10.95 -10.22
N VAL A 91 -0.74 10.20 -9.19
CA VAL A 91 -0.80 8.72 -9.28
C VAL A 91 -1.95 8.27 -10.18
N MET A 92 -3.07 9.01 -10.18
CA MET A 92 -4.19 8.71 -11.07
C MET A 92 -3.86 8.99 -12.53
N ASP A 93 -3.17 10.08 -12.82
CA ASP A 93 -2.71 10.41 -14.16
C ASP A 93 -1.70 9.35 -14.66
N ALA A 94 -0.72 8.99 -13.83
CA ALA A 94 0.27 7.97 -14.17
C ALA A 94 -0.38 6.59 -14.41
N LEU A 95 -1.48 6.27 -13.74
CA LEU A 95 -2.18 5.00 -13.93
C LEU A 95 -2.80 4.89 -15.32
N ALA A 96 -3.28 6.01 -15.89
CA ALA A 96 -3.82 6.05 -17.25
C ALA A 96 -2.73 5.76 -18.30
N ASP A 97 -1.52 6.27 -18.08
CA ASP A 97 -0.38 6.07 -18.98
C ASP A 97 0.19 4.64 -18.91
N VAL A 98 0.22 4.05 -17.72
CA VAL A 98 0.80 2.71 -17.50
C VAL A 98 -0.18 1.59 -17.88
N LEU A 99 -1.49 1.82 -17.76
CA LEU A 99 -2.48 0.83 -18.17
C LEU A 99 -2.62 0.80 -19.69
N PRO A 100 -2.55 -0.40 -20.32
CA PRO A 100 -2.89 -0.55 -21.72
C PRO A 100 -4.31 -0.06 -22.00
N GLU A 101 -4.54 0.54 -23.17
CA GLU A 101 -5.85 1.13 -23.55
C GLU A 101 -7.02 0.14 -23.37
N HIS A 102 -6.83 -1.14 -23.72
CA HIS A 102 -7.87 -2.17 -23.56
C HIS A 102 -8.28 -2.45 -22.10
N ARG A 103 -7.55 -1.90 -21.11
CA ARG A 103 -7.82 -2.00 -19.67
C ARG A 103 -8.24 -0.67 -19.05
N HIS A 104 -8.41 0.39 -19.83
CA HIS A 104 -8.84 1.70 -19.31
C HIS A 104 -10.23 1.66 -18.68
N ASN A 105 -11.05 0.66 -19.01
CA ASN A 105 -12.31 0.38 -18.30
C ASN A 105 -12.12 0.09 -16.80
N LEU A 106 -10.90 -0.24 -16.35
CA LEU A 106 -10.57 -0.45 -14.94
C LEU A 106 -10.18 0.85 -14.23
N LEU A 107 -9.91 1.96 -14.93
CA LEU A 107 -9.49 3.22 -14.31
C LEU A 107 -10.48 3.70 -13.23
N PRO A 108 -11.80 3.74 -13.47
CA PRO A 108 -12.74 4.21 -12.45
C PRO A 108 -12.79 3.31 -11.20
N LEU A 109 -12.52 2.01 -11.37
CA LEU A 109 -12.50 1.06 -10.27
C LEU A 109 -11.21 1.19 -9.45
N ASN A 110 -10.07 1.35 -10.11
CA ASN A 110 -8.80 1.60 -9.44
C ASN A 110 -8.82 2.94 -8.70
N GLU A 111 -9.42 3.98 -9.27
CA GLU A 111 -9.61 5.28 -8.61
C GLU A 111 -10.42 5.14 -7.32
N LYS A 112 -11.55 4.43 -7.38
CA LYS A 112 -12.36 4.13 -6.19
C LYS A 112 -11.57 3.36 -5.13
N ALA A 113 -10.81 2.35 -5.55
CA ALA A 113 -9.98 1.57 -4.64
C ALA A 113 -8.91 2.44 -3.95
N LEU A 114 -8.22 3.28 -4.72
CA LEU A 114 -7.20 4.20 -4.21
C LEU A 114 -7.81 5.20 -3.21
N LYS A 115 -9.00 5.77 -3.51
CA LYS A 115 -9.74 6.65 -2.59
C LYS A 115 -10.16 5.94 -1.31
N ARG A 116 -10.75 4.74 -1.41
CA ARG A 116 -11.12 3.93 -0.22
C ARG A 116 -9.91 3.57 0.63
N GLY A 117 -8.74 3.37 0.01
CA GLY A 117 -7.48 3.18 0.71
C GLY A 117 -7.06 4.38 1.55
N LYS A 118 -7.13 5.57 0.94
CA LYS A 118 -6.85 6.85 1.62
C LYS A 118 -7.77 7.07 2.82
N GLU A 119 -9.08 6.86 2.66
CA GLU A 119 -10.09 7.03 3.72
C GLU A 119 -9.86 6.13 4.96
N VAL A 120 -9.08 5.06 4.85
CA VAL A 120 -8.79 4.16 5.99
C VAL A 120 -7.79 4.78 6.97
N VAL A 121 -6.95 5.72 6.52
CA VAL A 121 -5.82 6.25 7.28
C VAL A 121 -5.92 7.75 7.59
N GLU A 122 -6.98 8.40 7.11
CA GLU A 122 -7.38 9.77 7.48
C GLU A 122 -8.24 9.79 8.74
#